data_AF-A0A973DHQ5-F1
#
_entry.id   AF-A0A973DHQ5-F1
#
_cell.length_a   1.000
_cell.length_b   1.000
_cell.length_c   1.000
_cell.angle_alpha   90.00
_cell.angle_beta   90.00
_cell.angle_gamma   90.00
#
_symmetry.space_group_name_H-M   'P 1'
#
loop_
_entity.id
_entity.type
_entity.pdbx_description
1 polymer ?
#
loop_
_entity_poly.entity_id
_entity_poly.type
_entity_poly.pdbx_seq_one_letter_code
_entity_poly.pdbx_strand_id
1 'polypeptide(L)' 'MGLVQRVEFFEAKLIEEALGLHKGRINQTMEYLKLPRKTLYDKMKRFGINRSMYTDA' A
#
# COMPACT_ATOMS: atom_id res chain seq x y z
N MET A 1 -16.93 -7.75 -13.09
CA MET A 1 -16.39 -6.92 -12.00
C MET A 1 -17.17 -7.21 -10.72
N GLY A 2 -16.70 -8.17 -9.91
CA GLY A 2 -17.31 -8.45 -8.60
C GLY A 2 -16.99 -7.35 -7.58
N LEU A 3 -17.76 -7.25 -6.50
CA LEU A 3 -17.51 -6.31 -5.40
C LEU A 3 -16.08 -6.44 -4.85
N VAL A 4 -15.57 -7.66 -4.78
CA VAL A 4 -14.22 -7.98 -4.32
C VAL A 4 -13.15 -7.25 -5.13
N GLN A 5 -13.24 -7.28 -6.47
CA GLN A 5 -12.27 -6.59 -7.34
C GLN A 5 -12.26 -5.06 -7.13
N ARG A 6 -13.44 -4.46 -6.89
CA ARG A 6 -13.52 -3.02 -6.62
C ARG A 6 -12.87 -2.65 -5.29
N VAL A 7 -13.09 -3.48 -4.26
CA VAL A 7 -12.45 -3.29 -2.95
C VAL A 7 -10.93 -3.45 -3.06
N GLU A 8 -10.46 -4.47 -3.77
CA GLU A 8 -9.03 -4.69 -4.02
C GLU A 8 -8.38 -3.49 -4.73
N PHE A 9 -9.03 -2.94 -5.76
CA PHE A 9 -8.53 -1.77 -6.48
C PHE A 9 -8.47 -0.53 -5.58
N PHE A 10 -9.46 -0.34 -4.72
CA PHE A 10 -9.48 0.74 -3.73
C PHE A 10 -8.37 0.59 -2.71
N GLU A 11 -8.15 -0.63 -2.19
CA GLU A 11 -7.07 -0.89 -1.24
C GLU A 11 -5.69 -0.66 -1.87
N ALA A 12 -5.49 -1.07 -3.12
CA ALA A 12 -4.26 -0.78 -3.87
C ALA A 12 -4.01 0.73 -3.97
N LYS A 13 -5.03 1.48 -4.41
CA LYS A 13 -5.01 2.95 -4.50
C LYS A 13 -4.67 3.62 -3.17
N LEU A 14 -5.28 3.16 -2.07
CA LEU A 14 -5.03 3.66 -0.72
C LEU A 14 -3.58 3.41 -0.27
N ILE A 15 -3.03 2.25 -0.60
CA ILE A 15 -1.64 1.91 -0.29
C ILE A 15 -0.68 2.76 -1.13
N GLU A 16 -0.95 2.96 -2.42
CA GLU A 16 -0.13 3.83 -3.29
C GLU A 16 -0.15 5.28 -2.82
N GLU A 17 -1.32 5.84 -2.49
CA GLU A 17 -1.45 7.20 -1.96
C GLU A 17 -0.67 7.34 -0.65
N ALA A 18 -0.85 6.42 0.29
CA ALA A 18 -0.11 6.45 1.56
C ALA A 18 1.41 6.32 1.33
N LEU A 19 1.86 5.45 0.42
CA LEU A 19 3.28 5.33 0.09
C LEU A 19 3.84 6.59 -0.57
N GLY A 20 3.08 7.23 -1.46
CA GLY A 20 3.47 8.49 -2.09
C GLY A 20 3.58 9.61 -1.06
N LEU A 21 2.58 9.76 -0.19
CA LEU A 21 2.58 10.74 0.90
C LEU A 21 3.76 10.54 1.87
N HIS A 22 4.07 9.27 2.17
CA HIS A 22 5.11 8.91 3.12
C HIS A 22 6.48 8.62 2.48
N LYS A 23 6.66 8.88 1.17
CA LYS A 23 7.92 8.63 0.42
C LYS A 23 8.48 7.22 0.59
N GLY A 24 7.60 6.21 0.50
CA GLY A 24 7.97 4.81 0.69
C GLY A 24 8.26 4.39 2.14
N ARG A 25 7.99 5.26 3.13
CA ARG A 25 8.10 4.89 4.54
C ARG A 25 6.99 3.95 4.94
N ILE A 26 7.33 2.67 4.98
CA ILE A 26 6.47 1.58 5.46
C ILE A 26 5.95 1.87 6.87
N ASN A 27 6.78 2.41 7.76
CA ASN A 27 6.37 2.71 9.13
C ASN A 27 5.18 3.67 9.19
N GLN A 28 5.27 4.80 8.49
CA GLN A 28 4.17 5.77 8.48
C GLN A 28 2.95 5.25 7.72
N THR A 29 3.18 4.55 6.60
CA THR A 29 2.10 3.91 5.82
C THR A 29 1.31 2.90 6.65
N MET A 30 1.98 2.13 7.51
CA MET A 30 1.33 1.20 8.42
C MET A 30 0.53 1.89 9.51
N GLU A 31 1.07 2.94 10.11
CA GLU A 31 0.36 3.71 11.13
C GLU A 31 -0.87 4.40 10.53
N TYR A 32 -0.73 4.94 9.31
CA TYR A 32 -1.80 5.61 8.57
C TYR A 32 -2.93 4.64 8.21
N LEU A 33 -2.59 3.49 7.62
CA LEU A 33 -3.58 2.47 7.25
C LEU A 33 -4.03 1.62 8.44
N LYS A 34 -3.39 1.75 9.61
CA LYS A 34 -3.56 0.87 10.79
C LYS A 34 -3.47 -0.61 10.42
N LEU A 35 -2.54 -0.94 9.53
CA LEU A 35 -2.31 -2.30 9.04
C LEU A 35 -1.03 -2.89 9.65
N PRO A 36 -1.03 -4.18 9.99
CA PRO A 36 0.20 -4.85 10.42
C PRO A 36 1.18 -4.97 9.24
N ARG A 37 2.49 -4.93 9.53
CA ARG A 37 3.60 -5.10 8.55
C ARG A 37 3.31 -6.21 7.55
N LYS A 38 2.89 -7.36 8.06
CA LYS A 38 2.66 -8.59 7.29
C LYS A 38 1.55 -8.40 6.25
N THR A 39 0.40 -7.84 6.64
CA THR A 39 -0.72 -7.58 5.73
C THR A 39 -0.39 -6.52 4.71
N LEU A 40 0.32 -5.45 5.11
CA LEU A 40 0.75 -4.42 4.18
C LEU A 40 1.68 -5.00 3.11
N TYR A 41 2.66 -5.82 3.51
CA TYR A 41 3.57 -6.49 2.59
C TYR A 41 2.85 -7.46 1.66
N ASP A 42 1.88 -8.21 2.18
CA ASP A 42 1.09 -9.15 1.39
C ASP A 42 0.25 -8.42 0.33
N LYS A 43 -0.40 -7.31 0.71
CA LYS A 43 -1.13 -6.45 -0.22
C LYS A 43 -0.19 -5.80 -1.25
N MET A 44 0.94 -5.24 -0.82
CA MET A 44 1.94 -4.68 -1.74
C MET A 44 2.41 -5.73 -2.76
N LYS A 45 2.69 -6.96 -2.31
CA LYS A 45 3.09 -8.06 -3.18
C LYS A 45 1.97 -8.47 -4.14
N ARG A 46 0.73 -8.52 -3.66
CA ARG A 46 -0.47 -8.84 -4.47
C ARG A 46 -0.75 -7.77 -5.53
N PHE A 47 -0.52 -6.50 -5.21
CA PHE A 47 -0.73 -5.38 -6.12
C PHE A 47 0.52 -5.00 -6.95
N GLY A 48 1.67 -5.62 -6.70
CA GLY A 48 2.94 -5.29 -7.38
C GLY A 48 3.56 -3.95 -6.96
N ILE A 49 3.11 -3.38 -5.84
CA ILE A 49 3.56 -2.07 -5.36
C ILE A 49 4.94 -2.21 -4.73
N ASN A 50 5.93 -1.57 -5.34
CA ASN A 50 7.30 -1.55 -4.83
C ASN A 50 7.57 -0.26 -4.06
N ARG A 51 7.81 -0.38 -2.75
CA ARG A 51 8.21 0.77 -1.91
C ARG A 51 9.45 1.51 -2.43
N SER A 52 10.36 0.80 -3.10
CA SER A 52 11.59 1.36 -3.66
C SER A 52 11.32 2.37 -4.77
N MET A 53 10.15 2.28 -5.43
CA MET A 53 9.72 3.27 -6.42
C MET A 53 9.30 4.60 -5.75
N TYR A 54 9.04 4.59 -4.45
CA TYR A 54 8.61 5.75 -3.66
C TYR A 54 9.70 6.25 -2.70
N THR A 55 10.71 5.43 -2.39
CA THR A 55 11.91 5.80 -1.65
C THR A 55 13.02 6.22 -2.62
N ASP A 56 12.81 7.35 -3.31
CA ASP A 56 13.86 8.05 -4.05
C ASP A 56 14.25 9.30 -3.23
N ALA A 57 15.12 9.08 -2.23
CA ALA A 57 15.87 10.11 -1.50
C ALA A 57 16.92 9.44 -0.59
#